data_AF-Q098U5-F1
#
_entry.id   AF-Q098U5-F1
#
_cell.length_a   1.000
_cell.length_b   1.000
_cell.length_c   1.000
_cell.angle_alpha   90.00
_cell.angle_beta   90.00
_cell.angle_gamma   90.00
#
_symmetry.space_group_name_H-M   'P 1'
#
loop_
_entity.id
_entity.type
_entity.pdbx_description
1 polymer ?
#
loop_
_entity_poly.entity_id
_entity_poly.type
_entity_poly.pdbx_seq_one_letter_code
_entity_poly.pdbx_strand_id
1 'polypeptide(L)'
;MKNHQNAVSREQVLLDVMAALTSSLDLAEVFSESHKILSRVLAADFGGLCVSRPGEPDQYDWPMVHEMPQVFFDRYPEISDECFVSFAVIQRPNTVLRDSEMLSRQAMRNSAMYAHCREMNMPVERVMSVLLDVGLDWHGGFTLYRESRRPFSDQERAFLQRLTPILARTVRNCRLMGDAVQQGAIMDRLFHQAGFESIVLSPPATELMRTPRSTELLHRWFKGAPCGRLGLPVVLLDTLERLSRSERLVLSEQDVLVFRRPERSLKVTFLRLPAQLGRRPWALLLQEVSHAVPAPREWRKRLTPREMEVVERVLKGWDNRTISEDMGGSMNTMKTHLKRIFVKLAVPSRAKLILLAQELNAEAAG
;
A
#
# COMPACT_ATOMS: atom_id res chain seq x y z
N MET A 1 10.32 51.47 14.15
CA MET A 1 8.96 51.00 13.77
C MET A 1 8.97 50.04 12.58
N LYS A 2 9.53 50.40 11.40
CA LYS A 2 9.62 49.48 10.22
C LYS A 2 10.27 48.11 10.49
N ASN A 3 11.35 48.04 11.27
CA ASN A 3 12.01 46.77 11.62
C ASN A 3 11.17 45.87 12.55
N HIS A 4 10.32 46.45 13.40
CA HIS A 4 9.49 45.68 14.32
C HIS A 4 8.27 45.09 13.60
N GLN A 5 7.66 45.87 12.69
CA GLN A 5 6.58 45.40 11.81
C GLN A 5 7.03 44.31 10.83
N ASN A 6 8.25 44.42 10.29
CA ASN A 6 8.84 43.38 9.43
C ASN A 6 9.20 42.09 10.19
N ALA A 7 9.52 42.17 11.48
CA ALA A 7 9.79 41.00 12.31
C ALA A 7 8.50 40.24 12.63
N VAL A 8 7.46 40.95 13.09
CA VAL A 8 6.13 40.38 13.38
C VAL A 8 5.49 39.76 12.13
N SER A 9 5.63 40.41 10.97
CA SER A 9 5.15 39.84 9.69
C SER A 9 5.88 38.55 9.30
N ARG A 10 7.15 38.39 9.65
CA ARG A 10 7.92 37.17 9.32
C ARG A 10 7.72 36.03 10.29
N GLU A 11 7.49 36.33 11.57
CA GLU A 11 7.04 35.33 12.54
C GLU A 11 5.68 34.77 12.16
N GLN A 12 4.75 35.64 11.73
CA GLN A 12 3.46 35.19 11.21
C GLN A 12 3.64 34.27 10.00
N VAL A 13 4.49 34.64 9.03
CA VAL A 13 4.75 33.77 7.89
C VAL A 13 5.38 32.45 8.31
N LEU A 14 6.31 32.44 9.28
CA LEU A 14 6.88 31.18 9.78
C LEU A 14 5.80 30.28 10.38
N LEU A 15 4.88 30.84 11.17
CA LEU A 15 3.74 30.12 11.74
C LEU A 15 2.81 29.57 10.64
N ASP A 16 2.51 30.38 9.62
CA ASP A 16 1.66 29.98 8.51
C ASP A 16 2.30 28.84 7.70
N VAL A 17 3.62 28.92 7.45
CA VAL A 17 4.38 27.83 6.80
C VAL A 17 4.38 26.60 7.68
N MET A 18 4.58 26.73 9.00
CA MET A 18 4.55 25.58 9.92
C MET A 18 3.18 24.90 9.91
N ALA A 19 2.10 25.67 9.91
CA ALA A 19 0.74 25.15 9.83
C ALA A 19 0.52 24.40 8.51
N ALA A 20 0.99 24.95 7.37
CA ALA A 20 0.92 24.27 6.07
C ALA A 20 1.78 23.00 6.03
N LEU A 21 2.98 23.02 6.63
CA LEU A 21 3.89 21.87 6.69
C LEU A 21 3.41 20.73 7.60
N THR A 22 2.35 20.96 8.37
CA THR A 22 1.78 19.99 9.32
C THR A 22 0.30 19.68 9.06
N SER A 23 -0.29 20.22 7.99
CA SER A 23 -1.71 20.09 7.68
C SER A 23 -2.10 18.72 7.09
N SER A 24 -1.15 18.03 6.45
CA SER A 24 -1.36 16.75 5.80
C SER A 24 -0.15 15.82 6.02
N LEU A 25 -0.34 14.53 5.74
CA LEU A 25 0.72 13.52 5.69
C LEU A 25 1.01 13.09 4.25
N ASP A 26 0.39 13.75 3.26
CA ASP A 26 0.73 13.64 1.86
C ASP A 26 1.82 14.67 1.49
N LEU A 27 2.94 14.17 0.96
CA LEU A 27 4.10 14.98 0.66
C LEU A 27 3.79 16.06 -0.41
N ALA A 28 3.04 15.71 -1.46
CA ALA A 28 2.74 16.64 -2.54
C ALA A 28 1.78 17.75 -2.09
N GLU A 29 0.76 17.40 -1.29
CA GLU A 29 -0.20 18.36 -0.74
C GLU A 29 0.49 19.37 0.19
N VAL A 30 1.31 18.88 1.12
CA VAL A 30 2.03 19.72 2.08
C VAL A 30 2.97 20.72 1.38
N PHE A 31 3.68 20.26 0.36
CA PHE A 31 4.60 21.14 -0.36
C PHE A 31 3.90 22.12 -1.29
N SER A 32 2.79 21.74 -1.91
CA SER A 32 1.94 22.66 -2.68
C SER A 32 1.45 23.85 -1.83
N GLU A 33 0.93 23.57 -0.63
CA GLU A 33 0.40 24.62 0.24
C GLU A 33 1.50 25.49 0.86
N SER A 34 2.60 24.87 1.31
CA SER A 34 3.72 25.63 1.90
C SER A 34 4.43 26.50 0.86
N HIS A 35 4.52 26.08 -0.41
CA HIS A 35 5.16 26.85 -1.49
C HIS A 35 4.49 28.21 -1.74
N LYS A 36 3.15 28.27 -1.72
CA LYS A 36 2.37 29.52 -1.88
C LYS A 36 2.72 30.58 -0.81
N ILE A 37 3.16 30.12 0.36
CA ILE A 37 3.52 30.97 1.50
C ILE A 37 5.02 31.29 1.44
N LEU A 38 5.86 30.29 1.16
CA LEU A 38 7.31 30.44 1.07
C LEU A 38 7.75 31.44 -0.01
N SER A 39 7.09 31.44 -1.16
CA SER A 39 7.33 32.39 -2.26
C SER A 39 7.16 33.86 -1.86
N ARG A 40 6.44 34.16 -0.78
CA ARG A 40 6.28 35.54 -0.26
C ARG A 40 7.50 36.05 0.50
N VAL A 41 8.32 35.15 1.03
CA VAL A 41 9.49 35.47 1.88
C VAL A 41 10.81 35.11 1.23
N LEU A 42 10.81 34.07 0.40
CA LEU A 42 11.96 33.60 -0.36
C LEU A 42 11.69 33.93 -1.83
N ALA A 43 12.18 35.08 -2.28
CA ALA A 43 12.11 35.43 -3.69
C ALA A 43 13.04 34.48 -4.46
N ALA A 44 12.51 33.50 -5.14
CA ALA A 44 13.23 32.56 -5.98
C ALA A 44 12.49 32.48 -7.32
N ASP A 45 13.25 32.43 -8.40
CA ASP A 45 12.70 32.31 -9.75
C ASP A 45 12.48 30.83 -10.09
N PHE A 46 13.28 29.94 -9.49
CA PHE A 46 13.08 28.50 -9.58
C PHE A 46 13.30 27.83 -8.23
N GLY A 47 12.74 26.64 -8.05
CA GLY A 47 13.02 25.85 -6.86
C GLY A 47 12.49 24.44 -6.92
N GLY A 48 13.10 23.56 -6.13
CA GLY A 48 12.72 22.17 -6.06
C GLY A 48 12.95 21.60 -4.66
N LEU A 49 12.03 20.72 -4.26
CA LEU A 49 12.29 19.76 -3.21
C LEU A 49 12.45 18.39 -3.85
N CYS A 50 13.57 17.73 -3.58
CA CYS A 50 13.76 16.32 -3.88
C CYS A 50 13.77 15.48 -2.60
N VAL A 51 13.41 14.22 -2.74
CA VAL A 51 13.53 13.20 -1.70
C VAL A 51 14.11 11.95 -2.33
N SER A 52 15.23 11.47 -1.80
CA SER A 52 15.84 10.22 -2.27
C SER A 52 15.00 9.01 -1.89
N ARG A 53 15.11 7.93 -2.67
CA ARG A 53 14.40 6.68 -2.40
C ARG A 53 15.12 5.86 -1.33
N PRO A 54 14.39 5.22 -0.40
CA PRO A 54 14.99 4.28 0.54
C PRO A 54 15.79 3.19 -0.18
N GLY A 55 17.02 2.91 0.26
CA GLY A 55 17.95 1.99 -0.40
C GLY A 55 18.56 2.44 -1.74
N GLU A 56 18.11 3.56 -2.32
CA GLU A 56 18.60 4.11 -3.59
C GLU A 56 18.86 5.63 -3.43
N PRO A 57 19.94 6.03 -2.72
CA PRO A 57 20.18 7.43 -2.32
C PRO A 57 20.38 8.38 -3.51
N ASP A 58 20.74 7.86 -4.69
CA ASP A 58 20.98 8.62 -5.92
C ASP A 58 19.72 8.77 -6.80
N GLN A 59 18.61 8.11 -6.44
CA GLN A 59 17.33 8.25 -7.13
C GLN A 59 16.38 9.17 -6.36
N TYR A 60 15.86 10.18 -7.03
CA TYR A 60 15.08 11.24 -6.41
C TYR A 60 13.64 11.30 -6.93
N ASP A 61 12.69 11.39 -6.00
CA ASP A 61 11.33 11.84 -6.26
C ASP A 61 11.28 13.38 -6.05
N TRP A 62 10.53 14.10 -6.90
CA TRP A 62 10.46 15.57 -6.90
C TRP A 62 9.05 16.06 -6.52
N PRO A 63 8.65 15.97 -5.23
CA PRO A 63 7.31 16.33 -4.77
C PRO A 63 6.96 17.82 -4.90
N MET A 64 7.97 18.69 -5.06
CA MET A 64 7.75 20.13 -5.23
C MET A 64 8.66 20.66 -6.31
N VAL A 65 8.08 21.35 -7.28
CA VAL A 65 8.78 22.04 -8.34
C VAL A 65 8.15 23.41 -8.55
N HIS A 66 8.97 24.45 -8.65
CA HIS A 66 8.56 25.80 -8.94
C HIS A 66 9.28 26.32 -10.18
N GLU A 67 8.51 26.51 -11.26
CA GLU A 67 8.97 27.08 -12.54
C GLU A 67 10.15 26.35 -13.20
N MET A 68 10.53 25.15 -12.73
CA MET A 68 11.57 24.34 -13.36
C MET A 68 10.94 23.50 -14.49
N PRO A 69 11.54 23.47 -15.69
CA PRO A 69 11.01 22.74 -16.83
C PRO A 69 11.25 21.24 -16.68
N GLN A 70 10.32 20.41 -17.16
CA GLN A 70 10.36 18.95 -17.01
C GLN A 70 11.68 18.33 -17.52
N VAL A 71 12.22 18.87 -18.62
CA VAL A 71 13.48 18.42 -19.23
C VAL A 71 14.68 18.49 -18.28
N PHE A 72 14.66 19.38 -17.28
CA PHE A 72 15.69 19.43 -16.25
C PHE A 72 15.72 18.13 -15.44
N PHE A 73 14.55 17.59 -15.07
CA PHE A 73 14.46 16.38 -14.25
C PHE A 73 14.79 15.12 -15.06
N ASP A 74 14.31 15.07 -16.30
CA ASP A 74 14.55 13.94 -17.20
C ASP A 74 16.06 13.77 -17.49
N ARG A 75 16.79 14.89 -17.54
CA ARG A 75 18.24 14.93 -17.80
C ARG A 75 19.10 15.14 -16.55
N TYR A 76 18.51 15.25 -15.36
CA TYR A 76 19.26 15.41 -14.12
C TYR A 76 20.25 14.26 -13.85
N PRO A 77 19.95 12.99 -14.16
CA PRO A 77 20.92 11.89 -14.01
C PRO A 77 22.21 12.07 -14.84
N GLU A 78 22.19 12.90 -15.89
CA GLU A 78 23.39 13.21 -16.69
C GLU A 78 24.40 14.09 -15.93
N ILE A 79 23.92 14.85 -14.93
CA ILE A 79 24.71 15.86 -14.21
C ILE A 79 24.76 15.67 -12.69
N SER A 80 24.06 14.66 -12.15
CA SER A 80 23.93 14.46 -10.71
C SER A 80 25.29 14.31 -10.01
N ASP A 81 26.22 13.61 -10.64
CA ASP A 81 27.56 13.31 -10.12
C ASP A 81 28.49 14.53 -10.16
N GLU A 82 28.22 15.48 -11.06
CA GLU A 82 28.99 16.72 -11.22
C GLU A 82 28.29 17.95 -10.59
N CYS A 83 27.15 17.74 -9.93
CA CYS A 83 26.36 18.80 -9.35
C CYS A 83 27.05 19.38 -8.11
N PHE A 84 27.65 20.57 -8.27
CA PHE A 84 28.35 21.24 -7.15
C PHE A 84 27.43 21.52 -5.95
N VAL A 85 26.12 21.66 -6.18
CA VAL A 85 25.13 21.92 -5.13
C VAL A 85 25.01 20.70 -4.23
N SER A 86 24.72 19.52 -4.80
CA SER A 86 24.59 18.27 -4.04
C SER A 86 25.88 17.96 -3.29
N PHE A 87 27.04 18.07 -3.97
CA PHE A 87 28.35 17.86 -3.36
C PHE A 87 28.58 18.75 -2.12
N ALA A 88 28.21 20.02 -2.18
CA ALA A 88 28.41 20.95 -1.08
C ALA A 88 27.47 20.72 0.11
N VAL A 89 26.19 20.41 -0.15
CA VAL A 89 25.20 20.22 0.93
C VAL A 89 25.33 18.87 1.63
N ILE A 90 25.82 17.82 0.94
CA ILE A 90 26.10 16.51 1.54
C ILE A 90 27.17 16.61 2.64
N GLN A 91 28.17 17.47 2.47
CA GLN A 91 29.23 17.65 3.47
C GLN A 91 28.75 18.40 4.73
N ARG A 92 27.63 19.11 4.63
CA ARG A 92 27.08 19.97 5.69
C ARG A 92 25.56 19.78 5.78
N PRO A 93 25.08 18.58 6.17
CA PRO A 93 23.66 18.30 6.29
C PRO A 93 22.98 19.29 7.24
N ASN A 94 21.71 19.58 6.98
CA ASN A 94 20.88 20.51 7.73
C ASN A 94 21.44 21.94 7.84
N THR A 95 22.42 22.31 7.03
CA THR A 95 23.00 23.65 6.97
C THR A 95 22.63 24.30 5.65
N VAL A 96 21.99 25.47 5.72
CA VAL A 96 21.66 26.25 4.52
C VAL A 96 22.91 26.91 3.97
N LEU A 97 23.23 26.59 2.72
CA LEU A 97 24.37 27.12 1.98
C LEU A 97 23.89 28.03 0.85
N ARG A 98 24.63 29.11 0.61
CA ARG A 98 24.52 29.93 -0.60
C ARG A 98 25.58 29.54 -1.62
N ASP A 99 25.39 29.91 -2.89
CA ASP A 99 26.35 29.67 -3.96
C ASP A 99 27.79 30.06 -3.58
N SER A 100 27.97 31.21 -2.93
CA SER A 100 29.27 31.72 -2.47
C SER A 100 29.98 30.85 -1.43
N GLU A 101 29.23 29.98 -0.74
CA GLU A 101 29.74 29.05 0.28
C GLU A 101 29.98 27.64 -0.30
N MET A 102 29.57 27.42 -1.56
CA MET A 102 29.77 26.17 -2.30
C MET A 102 30.96 26.30 -3.24
N LEU A 103 30.99 27.36 -4.06
CA LEU A 103 32.04 27.62 -5.05
C LEU A 103 32.25 29.12 -5.28
N SER A 104 33.40 29.49 -5.84
CA SER A 104 33.61 30.85 -6.33
C SER A 104 32.70 31.15 -7.51
N ARG A 105 32.41 32.44 -7.75
CA ARG A 105 31.54 32.86 -8.86
C ARG A 105 32.06 32.38 -10.23
N GLN A 106 33.37 32.42 -10.42
CA GLN A 106 34.01 31.98 -11.65
C GLN A 106 33.91 30.46 -11.81
N ALA A 107 34.13 29.70 -10.73
CA ALA A 107 34.00 28.24 -10.74
C ALA A 107 32.56 27.80 -11.03
N MET A 108 31.57 28.47 -10.44
CA MET A 108 30.14 28.19 -10.72
C MET A 108 29.82 28.36 -12.21
N ARG A 109 30.26 29.46 -12.83
CA ARG A 109 30.02 29.70 -14.28
C ARG A 109 30.69 28.67 -15.20
N ASN A 110 31.77 28.06 -14.73
CA ASN A 110 32.51 27.04 -15.46
C ASN A 110 32.03 25.61 -15.14
N SER A 111 31.02 25.45 -14.28
CA SER A 111 30.51 24.13 -13.87
C SER A 111 29.53 23.54 -14.90
N ALA A 112 29.49 22.21 -14.98
CA ALA A 112 28.52 21.49 -15.80
C ALA A 112 27.07 21.84 -15.44
N MET A 113 26.77 21.97 -14.14
CA MET A 113 25.45 22.38 -13.65
C MET A 113 25.01 23.75 -14.19
N TYR A 114 25.91 24.74 -14.27
CA TYR A 114 25.57 26.07 -14.80
C TYR A 114 25.27 26.04 -16.30
N ALA A 115 26.07 25.29 -17.07
CA ALA A 115 25.82 25.08 -18.49
C ALA A 115 24.47 24.34 -18.71
N HIS A 116 24.25 23.26 -17.97
CA HIS A 116 23.03 22.46 -18.01
C HIS A 116 21.78 23.31 -17.71
N CYS A 117 21.78 24.09 -16.64
CA CYS A 117 20.67 24.99 -16.34
C CYS A 117 20.39 25.97 -17.48
N ARG A 118 21.42 26.54 -18.11
CA ARG A 118 21.24 27.46 -19.25
C ARG A 118 20.66 26.76 -20.49
N GLU A 119 21.09 25.54 -20.79
CA GLU A 119 20.53 24.75 -21.89
C GLU A 119 19.04 24.46 -21.70
N MET A 120 18.58 24.31 -20.45
CA MET A 120 17.17 24.08 -20.13
C MET A 120 16.35 25.36 -19.95
N ASN A 121 16.82 26.53 -20.42
CA ASN A 121 16.15 27.82 -20.18
C ASN A 121 15.97 28.17 -18.69
N MET A 122 16.90 27.74 -17.83
CA MET A 122 17.00 28.18 -16.44
C MET A 122 18.30 28.98 -16.25
N PRO A 123 18.36 30.28 -16.54
CA PRO A 123 19.60 31.06 -16.47
C PRO A 123 19.97 31.41 -15.01
N VAL A 124 20.26 30.39 -14.20
CA VAL A 124 20.54 30.48 -12.77
C VAL A 124 21.79 31.32 -12.52
N GLU A 125 21.62 32.43 -11.81
CA GLU A 125 22.69 33.28 -11.32
C GLU A 125 22.86 33.18 -9.80
N ARG A 126 21.93 32.65 -8.99
CA ARG A 126 22.17 32.42 -7.55
C ARG A 126 21.54 31.13 -7.09
N VAL A 127 22.15 30.51 -6.08
CA VAL A 127 21.68 29.25 -5.49
C VAL A 127 21.64 29.39 -3.97
N MET A 128 20.58 28.88 -3.36
CA MET A 128 20.53 28.61 -1.92
C MET A 128 19.95 27.22 -1.73
N SER A 129 20.65 26.35 -1.01
CA SER A 129 20.27 24.95 -0.87
C SER A 129 20.55 24.43 0.53
N VAL A 130 19.80 23.40 0.91
CA VAL A 130 20.01 22.62 2.12
C VAL A 130 19.69 21.16 1.85
N LEU A 131 20.56 20.27 2.35
CA LEU A 131 20.24 18.86 2.48
C LEU A 131 19.51 18.65 3.80
N LEU A 132 18.35 18.00 3.71
CA LEU A 132 17.51 17.63 4.83
C LEU A 132 17.89 16.21 5.25
N ASP A 133 18.70 16.10 6.31
CA ASP A 133 18.97 14.82 6.94
C ASP A 133 17.76 14.45 7.82
N VAL A 134 17.12 13.35 7.47
CA VAL A 134 15.90 12.85 8.12
C VAL A 134 16.18 11.71 9.11
N GLY A 135 17.46 11.38 9.37
CA GLY A 135 17.88 10.35 10.31
C GLY A 135 17.57 8.92 9.85
N LEU A 136 17.51 8.69 8.54
CA LEU A 136 17.28 7.41 7.88
C LEU A 136 18.36 7.20 6.79
N ASP A 137 18.30 6.09 6.08
CA ASP A 137 19.19 5.76 4.95
C ASP A 137 18.93 6.60 3.67
N TRP A 138 17.94 7.50 3.73
CA TRP A 138 17.57 8.43 2.68
C TRP A 138 17.52 9.86 3.23
N HIS A 139 17.50 10.83 2.33
CA HIS A 139 17.57 12.27 2.61
C HIS A 139 16.67 13.08 1.67
N GLY A 140 16.35 14.32 2.05
CA GLY A 140 15.73 15.30 1.17
C GLY A 140 16.70 16.40 0.76
N GLY A 141 16.37 17.14 -0.29
CA GLY A 141 17.10 18.34 -0.70
C GLY A 141 16.12 19.46 -1.02
N PHE A 142 16.34 20.66 -0.50
CA PHE A 142 15.53 21.83 -0.82
C PHE A 142 16.43 22.90 -1.43
N THR A 143 16.18 23.23 -2.69
CA THR A 143 17.02 24.17 -3.45
C THR A 143 16.18 25.27 -4.08
N LEU A 144 16.68 26.49 -3.96
CA LEU A 144 16.11 27.69 -4.55
C LEU A 144 17.14 28.36 -5.45
N TYR A 145 16.68 28.85 -6.59
CA TYR A 145 17.48 29.48 -7.61
C TYR A 145 16.95 30.88 -7.94
N ARG A 146 17.85 31.77 -8.37
CA ARG A 146 17.47 33.05 -9.00
C ARG A 146 18.16 33.23 -10.32
N GLU A 147 17.47 33.86 -11.26
CA GLU A 147 18.05 34.45 -12.47
C GLU A 147 18.76 35.77 -12.16
N SER A 148 18.29 36.49 -11.14
CA SER A 148 18.92 37.74 -10.72
C SER A 148 20.30 37.49 -10.12
N ARG A 149 21.25 38.39 -10.41
CA ARG A 149 22.58 38.41 -9.76
C ARG A 149 22.53 38.85 -8.30
N ARG A 150 21.38 39.28 -7.78
CA ARG A 150 21.21 39.69 -6.38
C ARG A 150 21.31 38.47 -5.45
N PRO A 151 22.32 38.42 -4.55
CA PRO A 151 22.50 37.29 -3.65
C PRO A 151 21.32 37.13 -2.68
N PHE A 152 21.11 35.91 -2.22
CA PHE A 152 20.24 35.65 -1.07
C PHE A 152 20.82 36.33 0.18
N SER A 153 19.98 37.14 0.82
CA SER A 153 20.34 37.89 2.02
C SER A 153 20.57 36.95 3.21
N ASP A 154 21.32 37.42 4.21
CA ASP A 154 21.50 36.66 5.46
C ASP A 154 20.17 36.39 6.16
N GLN A 155 19.19 37.28 5.96
CA GLN A 155 17.86 37.13 6.53
C GLN A 155 17.04 36.00 5.86
N GLU A 156 17.16 35.84 4.54
CA GLU A 156 16.53 34.73 3.80
C GLU A 156 17.20 33.40 4.16
N ARG A 157 18.53 33.39 4.23
CA ARG A 157 19.29 32.22 4.69
C ARG A 157 18.87 31.82 6.11
N ALA A 158 18.83 32.77 7.05
CA ALA A 158 18.45 32.50 8.43
C ALA A 158 16.99 32.04 8.55
N PHE A 159 16.09 32.56 7.72
CA PHE A 159 14.71 32.08 7.66
C PHE A 159 14.65 30.60 7.25
N LEU A 160 15.29 30.24 6.14
CA LEU A 160 15.33 28.85 5.68
C LEU A 160 16.05 27.93 6.69
N GLN A 161 17.08 28.44 7.37
CA GLN A 161 17.80 27.68 8.39
C GLN A 161 16.92 27.33 9.59
N ARG A 162 16.05 28.25 10.02
CA ARG A 162 15.06 27.97 11.07
C ARG A 162 13.98 26.99 10.62
N LEU A 163 13.64 27.02 9.33
CA LEU A 163 12.64 26.15 8.74
C LEU A 163 13.16 24.73 8.47
N THR A 164 14.47 24.57 8.25
CA THR A 164 15.15 23.30 7.94
C THR A 164 14.73 22.13 8.85
N PRO A 165 14.76 22.23 10.19
CA PRO A 165 14.34 21.11 11.05
C PRO A 165 12.86 20.74 10.92
N ILE A 166 12.00 21.70 10.56
CA ILE A 166 10.57 21.44 10.34
C ILE A 166 10.40 20.72 8.99
N LEU A 167 11.05 21.20 7.94
CA LEU A 167 11.05 20.56 6.61
C LEU A 167 11.54 19.10 6.69
N ALA A 168 12.68 18.87 7.36
CA ALA A 168 13.22 17.51 7.51
C ALA A 168 12.22 16.58 8.22
N ARG A 169 11.57 17.04 9.30
CA ARG A 169 10.55 16.25 10.02
C ARG A 169 9.30 16.02 9.18
N THR A 170 8.83 17.02 8.44
CA THR A 170 7.67 16.89 7.55
C THR A 170 7.95 15.87 6.44
N VAL A 171 9.09 15.97 5.77
CA VAL A 171 9.53 15.00 4.75
C VAL A 171 9.59 13.59 5.34
N ARG A 172 10.24 13.43 6.50
CA ARG A 172 10.32 12.16 7.24
C ARG A 172 8.93 11.56 7.51
N ASN A 173 8.03 12.35 8.09
CA ASN A 173 6.71 11.87 8.50
C ASN A 173 5.83 11.50 7.30
N CYS A 174 5.81 12.35 6.27
CA CYS A 174 5.03 12.09 5.06
C CYS A 174 5.52 10.84 4.34
N ARG A 175 6.85 10.64 4.24
CA ARG A 175 7.39 9.44 3.59
C ARG A 175 7.11 8.17 4.40
N LEU A 176 7.36 8.19 5.71
CA LEU A 176 7.05 7.04 6.57
C LEU A 176 5.56 6.65 6.53
N MET A 177 4.66 7.64 6.49
CA MET A 177 3.23 7.37 6.35
C MET A 177 2.89 6.85 4.96
N GLY A 178 3.43 7.46 3.90
CA GLY A 178 3.26 7.01 2.52
C GLY A 178 3.68 5.55 2.33
N ASP A 179 4.86 5.18 2.84
CA ASP A 179 5.39 3.82 2.77
C ASP A 179 4.50 2.84 3.54
N ALA A 180 4.02 3.21 4.74
CA ALA A 180 3.10 2.38 5.53
C ALA A 180 1.76 2.14 4.80
N VAL A 181 1.21 3.18 4.16
CA VAL A 181 -0.02 3.08 3.35
C VAL A 181 0.21 2.18 2.13
N GLN A 182 1.33 2.34 1.43
CA GLN A 182 1.68 1.50 0.28
C GLN A 182 1.86 0.03 0.66
N GLN A 183 2.58 -0.26 1.75
CA GLN A 183 2.72 -1.62 2.28
C GLN A 183 1.36 -2.23 2.64
N GLY A 184 0.49 -1.45 3.29
CA GLY A 184 -0.88 -1.87 3.58
C GLY A 184 -1.68 -2.23 2.32
N ALA A 185 -1.57 -1.42 1.27
CA ALA A 185 -2.21 -1.68 -0.02
C ALA A 185 -1.67 -2.91 -0.73
N ILE A 186 -0.35 -3.16 -0.67
CA ILE A 186 0.27 -4.38 -1.21
C ILE A 186 -0.25 -5.61 -0.45
N MET A 187 -0.27 -5.55 0.89
CA MET A 187 -0.81 -6.63 1.71
C MET A 187 -2.28 -6.90 1.37
N ASP A 188 -3.13 -5.88 1.28
CA ASP A 188 -4.55 -6.04 0.92
C ASP A 188 -4.72 -6.75 -0.44
N ARG A 189 -3.94 -6.36 -1.45
CA ARG A 189 -3.94 -7.04 -2.77
C ARG A 189 -3.50 -8.50 -2.68
N LEU A 190 -2.47 -8.81 -1.90
CA LEU A 190 -1.97 -10.18 -1.73
C LEU A 190 -3.00 -11.06 -1.02
N PHE A 191 -3.61 -10.59 0.06
CA PHE A 191 -4.68 -11.29 0.77
C PHE A 191 -5.86 -11.56 -0.17
N HIS A 192 -6.25 -10.56 -0.94
CA HIS A 192 -7.33 -10.67 -1.90
C HIS A 192 -7.06 -11.71 -3.00
N GLN A 193 -5.86 -11.69 -3.60
CA GLN A 193 -5.47 -12.67 -4.62
C GLN A 193 -5.40 -14.10 -4.06
N ALA A 194 -5.00 -14.24 -2.79
CA ALA A 194 -4.99 -15.52 -2.09
C ALA A 194 -6.40 -15.98 -1.64
N GLY A 195 -7.45 -15.18 -1.89
CA GLY A 195 -8.84 -15.52 -1.54
C GLY A 195 -9.17 -15.37 -0.05
N PHE A 196 -8.38 -14.56 0.67
CA PHE A 196 -8.59 -14.27 2.08
C PHE A 196 -9.24 -12.90 2.28
N GLU A 197 -10.22 -12.85 3.16
CA GLU A 197 -10.83 -11.63 3.66
C GLU A 197 -10.64 -11.57 5.18
N SER A 198 -10.59 -10.37 5.77
CA SER A 198 -10.32 -10.27 7.20
C SER A 198 -11.10 -9.16 7.90
N ILE A 199 -11.38 -9.40 9.18
CA ILE A 199 -11.96 -8.43 10.10
C ILE A 199 -11.12 -8.44 11.36
N VAL A 200 -10.57 -7.30 11.76
CA VAL A 200 -9.76 -7.16 12.97
C VAL A 200 -10.55 -6.41 14.02
N LEU A 201 -10.68 -7.02 15.19
CA LEU A 201 -11.50 -6.54 16.30
C LEU A 201 -10.63 -6.45 17.55
N SER A 202 -10.73 -5.34 18.27
CA SER A 202 -10.21 -5.21 19.63
C SER A 202 -11.37 -5.32 20.62
N PRO A 203 -11.33 -6.30 21.54
CA PRO A 203 -12.24 -6.30 22.68
C PRO A 203 -12.11 -5.00 23.51
N PRO A 204 -13.20 -4.52 24.14
CA PRO A 204 -14.54 -5.10 24.12
C PRO A 204 -15.47 -4.67 22.97
N ALA A 205 -15.09 -3.79 22.01
CA ALA A 205 -15.98 -3.43 20.88
C ALA A 205 -15.38 -2.49 19.79
N THR A 206 -14.10 -2.55 19.44
CA THR A 206 -13.56 -1.67 18.37
C THR A 206 -13.17 -2.49 17.16
N GLU A 207 -13.85 -2.28 16.02
CA GLU A 207 -13.34 -2.72 14.73
C GLU A 207 -12.14 -1.86 14.36
N LEU A 208 -10.99 -2.50 14.18
CA LEU A 208 -9.75 -1.83 13.78
C LEU A 208 -9.60 -1.81 12.26
N MET A 209 -10.07 -2.87 11.60
CA MET A 209 -9.92 -3.05 10.16
C MET A 209 -10.98 -4.03 9.65
N ARG A 210 -11.40 -3.82 8.42
CA ARG A 210 -12.25 -4.74 7.67
C ARG A 210 -11.88 -4.68 6.20
N THR A 211 -11.63 -5.83 5.57
CA THR A 211 -11.40 -5.88 4.11
C THR A 211 -12.73 -5.67 3.37
N PRO A 212 -12.73 -5.03 2.17
CA PRO A 212 -13.97 -4.65 1.49
C PRO A 212 -14.97 -5.78 1.24
N ARG A 213 -14.52 -6.98 0.86
CA ARG A 213 -15.42 -8.11 0.52
C ARG A 213 -15.87 -8.94 1.72
N SER A 214 -15.28 -8.74 2.90
CA SER A 214 -15.67 -9.49 4.11
C SER A 214 -17.16 -9.33 4.44
N THR A 215 -17.73 -8.12 4.31
CA THR A 215 -19.16 -7.86 4.54
C THR A 215 -20.04 -8.61 3.56
N GLU A 216 -19.70 -8.59 2.26
CA GLU A 216 -20.45 -9.31 1.24
C GLU A 216 -20.41 -10.82 1.49
N LEU A 217 -19.23 -11.35 1.82
CA LEU A 217 -19.02 -12.75 2.13
C LEU A 217 -19.86 -13.19 3.34
N LEU A 218 -19.84 -12.41 4.43
CA LEU A 218 -20.67 -12.67 5.61
C LEU A 218 -22.16 -12.64 5.28
N HIS A 219 -22.62 -11.64 4.53
CA HIS A 219 -24.03 -11.54 4.14
C HIS A 219 -24.46 -12.75 3.28
N ARG A 220 -23.61 -13.20 2.36
CA ARG A 220 -23.86 -14.36 1.50
C ARG A 220 -23.92 -15.67 2.30
N TRP A 221 -23.04 -15.84 3.29
CA TRP A 221 -22.94 -17.09 4.07
C TRP A 221 -23.94 -17.18 5.22
N PHE A 222 -24.28 -16.06 5.84
CA PHE A 222 -25.13 -15.96 7.03
C PHE A 222 -26.45 -15.23 6.77
N LYS A 223 -26.99 -15.34 5.55
CA LYS A 223 -28.27 -14.73 5.18
C LYS A 223 -29.38 -15.18 6.14
N GLY A 224 -30.02 -14.23 6.82
CA GLY A 224 -31.10 -14.49 7.80
C GLY A 224 -30.62 -14.95 9.17
N ALA A 225 -29.30 -15.07 9.41
CA ALA A 225 -28.77 -15.32 10.74
C ALA A 225 -28.87 -14.05 11.60
N PRO A 226 -29.01 -14.18 12.94
CA PRO A 226 -28.92 -13.03 13.83
C PRO A 226 -27.52 -12.42 13.73
N CYS A 227 -27.46 -11.11 13.48
CA CYS A 227 -26.23 -10.34 13.50
C CYS A 227 -26.19 -9.45 14.74
N GLY A 228 -25.04 -9.42 15.40
CA GLY A 228 -24.76 -8.50 16.49
C GLY A 228 -24.22 -7.16 15.98
N ARG A 229 -23.44 -6.49 16.84
CA ARG A 229 -22.76 -5.23 16.47
C ARG A 229 -21.85 -5.43 15.26
N LEU A 230 -21.64 -4.34 14.50
CA LEU A 230 -20.76 -4.32 13.33
C LEU A 230 -21.21 -5.28 12.20
N GLY A 231 -22.46 -5.76 12.22
CA GLY A 231 -22.97 -6.68 11.20
C GLY A 231 -22.35 -8.07 11.23
N LEU A 232 -21.70 -8.46 12.34
CA LEU A 232 -21.11 -9.79 12.51
C LEU A 232 -22.17 -10.80 12.96
N PRO A 233 -22.23 -12.01 12.36
CA PRO A 233 -23.09 -13.09 12.83
C PRO A 233 -22.81 -13.43 14.31
N VAL A 234 -23.87 -13.61 15.11
CA VAL A 234 -23.76 -13.89 16.55
C VAL A 234 -22.86 -15.09 16.84
N VAL A 235 -22.92 -16.14 16.00
CA VAL A 235 -22.04 -17.32 16.13
C VAL A 235 -20.54 -16.99 16.11
N LEU A 236 -20.12 -15.99 15.33
CA LEU A 236 -18.73 -15.57 15.27
C LEU A 236 -18.35 -14.73 16.49
N LEU A 237 -19.28 -13.89 16.97
CA LEU A 237 -19.10 -13.08 18.18
C LEU A 237 -18.98 -13.96 19.43
N ASP A 238 -19.89 -14.93 19.61
CA ASP A 238 -19.87 -15.87 20.73
C ASP A 238 -18.58 -16.69 20.75
N THR A 239 -18.12 -17.11 19.57
CA THR A 239 -16.86 -17.84 19.41
C THR A 239 -15.67 -16.96 19.79
N LEU A 240 -15.63 -15.72 19.29
CA LEU A 240 -14.58 -14.77 19.63
C LEU A 240 -14.54 -14.49 21.14
N GLU A 241 -15.70 -14.31 21.78
CA GLU A 241 -15.79 -14.08 23.22
C GLU A 241 -15.26 -15.28 24.01
N ARG A 242 -15.66 -16.50 23.63
CA ARG A 242 -15.16 -17.74 24.23
C ARG A 242 -13.63 -17.84 24.12
N LEU A 243 -13.07 -17.57 22.94
CA LEU A 243 -11.62 -17.63 22.71
C LEU A 243 -10.86 -16.50 23.41
N SER A 244 -11.47 -15.32 23.54
CA SER A 244 -10.88 -14.16 24.23
C SER A 244 -10.64 -14.42 25.71
N ARG A 245 -11.44 -15.29 26.36
CA ARG A 245 -11.26 -15.71 27.75
C ARG A 245 -10.11 -16.70 27.96
N SER A 246 -9.60 -17.31 26.89
CA SER A 246 -8.45 -18.22 26.97
C SER A 246 -7.13 -17.44 26.89
N GLU A 247 -6.08 -17.90 27.57
CA GLU A 247 -4.73 -17.30 27.44
C GLU A 247 -3.84 -18.03 26.42
N ARG A 248 -4.40 -18.98 25.66
CA ARG A 248 -3.62 -19.74 24.67
C ARG A 248 -3.13 -18.86 23.53
N LEU A 249 -1.89 -19.12 23.13
CA LEU A 249 -1.20 -18.45 22.02
C LEU A 249 -1.04 -19.34 20.78
N VAL A 250 -1.24 -20.65 20.94
CA VAL A 250 -1.07 -21.64 19.86
C VAL A 250 -2.42 -21.92 19.20
N LEU A 251 -2.43 -21.84 17.87
CA LEU A 251 -3.58 -22.23 17.05
C LEU A 251 -3.99 -23.68 17.30
N SER A 252 -5.27 -23.89 17.49
CA SER A 252 -5.91 -25.18 17.70
C SER A 252 -7.12 -25.34 16.79
N GLU A 253 -7.68 -26.54 16.70
CA GLU A 253 -8.92 -26.78 15.95
C GLU A 253 -10.10 -25.94 16.48
N GLN A 254 -10.06 -25.52 17.74
CA GLN A 254 -11.11 -24.70 18.36
C GLN A 254 -11.12 -23.24 17.89
N ASP A 255 -10.02 -22.81 17.24
CA ASP A 255 -9.83 -21.48 16.66
C ASP A 255 -10.32 -21.42 15.20
N VAL A 256 -10.89 -22.51 14.68
CA VAL A 256 -11.36 -22.61 13.30
C VAL A 256 -12.82 -23.02 13.28
N LEU A 257 -13.66 -22.22 12.64
CA LEU A 257 -15.02 -22.60 12.26
C LEU A 257 -15.10 -22.89 10.77
N VAL A 258 -15.76 -23.98 10.39
CA VAL A 258 -15.97 -24.35 9.00
C VAL A 258 -17.46 -24.45 8.72
N PHE A 259 -17.96 -23.59 7.86
CA PHE A 259 -19.32 -23.62 7.35
C PHE A 259 -19.31 -24.28 5.98
N ARG A 260 -20.14 -25.30 5.76
CA ARG A 260 -20.16 -26.08 4.52
C ARG A 260 -21.43 -25.83 3.72
N ARG A 261 -21.28 -25.67 2.41
CA ARG A 261 -22.32 -25.70 1.38
C ARG A 261 -21.90 -26.74 0.31
N PRO A 262 -22.80 -27.20 -0.57
CA PRO A 262 -22.48 -28.26 -1.53
C PRO A 262 -21.21 -27.98 -2.36
N GLU A 263 -21.06 -26.74 -2.87
CA GLU A 263 -19.97 -26.39 -3.81
C GLU A 263 -18.81 -25.62 -3.18
N ARG A 264 -18.91 -25.27 -1.89
CA ARG A 264 -17.98 -24.34 -1.25
C ARG A 264 -17.99 -24.51 0.26
N SER A 265 -16.88 -24.14 0.91
CA SER A 265 -16.82 -23.97 2.36
C SER A 265 -16.35 -22.57 2.69
N LEU A 266 -16.82 -22.04 3.81
CA LEU A 266 -16.26 -20.86 4.44
C LEU A 266 -15.51 -21.31 5.69
N LYS A 267 -14.19 -21.14 5.67
CA LYS A 267 -13.35 -21.30 6.84
C LYS A 267 -13.18 -19.93 7.50
N VAL A 268 -13.46 -19.85 8.79
CA VAL A 268 -13.20 -18.67 9.62
C VAL A 268 -12.18 -19.05 10.68
N THR A 269 -10.99 -18.45 10.61
CA THR A 269 -9.89 -18.69 11.56
C THR A 269 -9.75 -17.49 12.48
N PHE A 270 -9.73 -17.73 13.79
CA PHE A 270 -9.60 -16.72 14.81
C PHE A 270 -8.14 -16.63 15.26
N LEU A 271 -7.50 -15.51 14.95
CA LEU A 271 -6.09 -15.28 15.22
C LEU A 271 -5.94 -14.19 16.27
N ARG A 272 -5.25 -14.50 17.38
CA ARG A 272 -4.84 -13.48 18.33
C ARG A 272 -3.65 -12.71 17.77
N LEU A 273 -3.78 -11.40 17.68
CA LEU A 273 -2.70 -10.53 17.23
C LEU A 273 -1.85 -10.04 18.42
N PRO A 274 -0.60 -9.65 18.18
CA PRO A 274 0.25 -9.02 19.18
C PRO A 274 -0.44 -7.79 19.81
N ALA A 275 -0.12 -7.51 21.07
CA ALA A 275 -0.69 -6.37 21.76
C ALA A 275 -0.28 -5.06 21.08
N GLN A 276 -1.25 -4.21 20.74
CA GLN A 276 -1.04 -2.88 20.18
C GLN A 276 -1.68 -1.85 21.10
N LEU A 277 -0.90 -0.86 21.56
CA LEU A 277 -1.37 0.23 22.44
C LEU A 277 -2.14 -0.29 23.68
N GLY A 278 -1.63 -1.36 24.31
CA GLY A 278 -2.27 -1.97 25.50
C GLY A 278 -3.53 -2.80 25.20
N ARG A 279 -3.93 -2.92 23.93
CA ARG A 279 -5.06 -3.75 23.48
C ARG A 279 -4.55 -5.03 22.84
N ARG A 280 -5.31 -6.12 22.94
CA ARG A 280 -5.00 -7.41 22.31
C ARG A 280 -6.04 -7.72 21.23
N PRO A 281 -5.82 -7.28 19.98
CA PRO A 281 -6.79 -7.49 18.92
C PRO A 281 -6.83 -8.94 18.46
N TRP A 282 -7.93 -9.29 17.82
CA TRP A 282 -8.18 -10.56 17.17
C TRP A 282 -8.50 -10.32 15.70
N ALA A 283 -7.93 -11.13 14.82
CA ALA A 283 -8.31 -11.18 13.42
C ALA A 283 -9.22 -12.40 13.18
N LEU A 284 -10.35 -12.17 12.52
CA LEU A 284 -11.17 -13.19 11.90
C LEU A 284 -10.74 -13.26 10.44
N LEU A 285 -10.03 -14.33 10.08
CA LEU A 285 -9.61 -14.61 8.71
C LEU A 285 -10.66 -15.48 8.04
N LEU A 286 -11.33 -14.96 7.02
CA LEU A 286 -12.37 -15.62 6.24
C LEU A 286 -11.79 -16.12 4.92
N GLN A 287 -12.00 -17.39 4.62
CA GLN A 287 -11.56 -18.02 3.38
C GLN A 287 -12.71 -18.83 2.77
N GLU A 288 -13.20 -18.39 1.61
CA GLU A 288 -14.17 -19.17 0.82
C GLU A 288 -13.39 -20.11 -0.10
N VAL A 289 -13.47 -21.41 0.16
CA VAL A 289 -12.85 -22.45 -0.67
C VAL A 289 -13.92 -23.04 -1.57
N SER A 290 -13.77 -22.88 -2.88
CA SER A 290 -14.58 -23.62 -3.85
C SER A 290 -14.12 -25.07 -3.89
N HIS A 291 -15.05 -26.00 -3.74
CA HIS A 291 -14.78 -27.43 -3.94
C HIS A 291 -15.10 -27.88 -5.36
N ALA A 292 -15.56 -26.96 -6.23
CA ALA A 292 -15.89 -27.29 -7.60
C ALA A 292 -14.61 -27.58 -8.39
N VAL A 293 -14.39 -28.86 -8.69
CA VAL A 293 -13.34 -29.27 -9.62
C VAL A 293 -13.92 -29.23 -11.04
N PRO A 294 -13.31 -28.52 -11.99
CA PRO A 294 -13.79 -28.55 -13.37
C PRO A 294 -13.64 -29.96 -13.93
N ALA A 295 -14.63 -30.45 -14.67
CA ALA A 295 -14.52 -31.74 -15.31
C ALA A 295 -13.45 -31.71 -16.42
N PRO A 296 -12.47 -32.62 -16.40
CA PRO A 296 -11.46 -32.72 -17.46
C PRO A 296 -12.11 -32.84 -18.84
N ARG A 297 -11.63 -32.06 -19.81
CA ARG A 297 -12.22 -31.99 -21.16
C ARG A 297 -12.26 -33.36 -21.85
N GLU A 298 -11.27 -34.19 -21.59
CA GLU A 298 -11.16 -35.56 -22.10
C GLU A 298 -12.27 -36.50 -21.65
N TRP A 299 -12.89 -36.25 -20.48
CA TRP A 299 -13.98 -37.09 -19.98
C TRP A 299 -15.22 -36.99 -20.86
N ARG A 300 -15.41 -35.88 -21.59
CA ARG A 300 -16.49 -35.73 -22.58
C ARG A 300 -16.42 -36.75 -23.73
N LYS A 301 -15.24 -37.34 -23.98
CA LYS A 301 -15.07 -38.40 -24.98
C LYS A 301 -15.37 -39.80 -24.42
N ARG A 302 -15.34 -39.97 -23.09
CA ARG A 302 -15.48 -41.26 -22.40
C ARG A 302 -16.84 -41.47 -21.74
N LEU A 303 -17.53 -40.37 -21.42
CA LEU A 303 -18.82 -40.36 -20.74
C LEU A 303 -19.93 -39.96 -21.71
N THR A 304 -21.13 -40.51 -21.49
CA THR A 304 -22.34 -40.02 -22.17
C THR A 304 -22.72 -38.63 -21.64
N PRO A 305 -23.54 -37.84 -22.37
CA PRO A 305 -23.98 -36.53 -21.90
C PRO A 305 -24.62 -36.56 -20.50
N ARG A 306 -25.45 -37.57 -20.23
CA ARG A 306 -26.11 -37.73 -18.92
C ARG A 306 -25.14 -38.13 -17.81
N GLU A 307 -24.14 -38.95 -18.10
CA GLU A 307 -23.08 -39.27 -17.14
C GLU A 307 -22.17 -38.07 -16.87
N MET A 308 -21.93 -37.24 -17.89
CA MET A 308 -21.17 -36.00 -17.74
C MET A 308 -21.89 -35.03 -16.79
N GLU A 309 -23.20 -34.86 -16.95
CA GLU A 309 -24.04 -34.05 -16.04
C GLU A 309 -23.98 -34.53 -14.58
N VAL A 310 -23.96 -35.86 -14.36
CA VAL A 310 -23.78 -36.43 -13.01
C VAL A 310 -22.40 -36.11 -12.48
N VAL A 311 -21.34 -36.35 -13.27
CA VAL A 311 -19.95 -36.11 -12.85
C VAL A 311 -19.70 -34.65 -12.52
N GLU A 312 -20.20 -33.71 -13.33
CA GLU A 312 -20.06 -32.28 -13.06
C GLU A 312 -20.66 -31.89 -11.70
N ARG A 313 -21.81 -32.45 -11.33
CA ARG A 313 -22.44 -32.23 -10.00
C ARG A 313 -21.68 -32.93 -8.87
N VAL A 314 -21.10 -34.09 -9.14
CA VAL A 314 -20.22 -34.78 -8.19
C VAL A 314 -18.98 -33.97 -7.90
N LEU A 315 -18.34 -33.42 -8.94
CA LEU A 315 -17.16 -32.56 -8.83
C LEU A 315 -17.47 -31.19 -8.23
N LYS A 316 -18.73 -30.75 -8.28
CA LYS A 316 -19.29 -29.64 -7.49
C LYS A 316 -19.57 -30.01 -6.03
N GLY A 317 -19.28 -31.23 -5.58
CA GLY A 317 -19.44 -31.64 -4.18
C GLY A 317 -20.86 -32.08 -3.78
N TRP A 318 -21.81 -32.19 -4.71
CA TRP A 318 -23.20 -32.54 -4.38
C TRP A 318 -23.35 -34.01 -3.99
N ASP A 319 -24.14 -34.31 -2.96
CA ASP A 319 -24.42 -35.71 -2.59
C ASP A 319 -25.40 -36.39 -3.55
N ASN A 320 -25.49 -37.72 -3.49
CA ASN A 320 -26.33 -38.48 -4.42
C ASN A 320 -27.82 -38.09 -4.34
N ARG A 321 -28.28 -37.63 -3.17
CA ARG A 321 -29.67 -37.24 -2.97
C ARG A 321 -29.97 -35.94 -3.71
N THR A 322 -29.12 -34.94 -3.52
CA THR A 322 -29.20 -33.64 -4.18
C THR A 322 -29.13 -33.81 -5.70
N ILE A 323 -28.23 -34.66 -6.20
CA ILE A 323 -28.11 -34.94 -7.63
C ILE A 323 -29.38 -35.64 -8.16
N SER A 324 -29.94 -36.60 -7.41
CA SER A 324 -31.14 -37.33 -7.83
C SER A 324 -32.36 -36.41 -7.92
N GLU A 325 -32.55 -35.57 -6.90
CA GLU A 325 -33.63 -34.59 -6.83
C GLU A 325 -33.53 -33.56 -7.97
N ASP A 326 -32.33 -33.01 -8.22
CA ASP A 326 -32.09 -32.06 -9.32
C ASP A 326 -32.32 -32.66 -10.70
N MET A 327 -31.92 -33.93 -10.89
CA MET A 327 -32.01 -34.60 -12.19
C MET A 327 -33.38 -35.26 -12.43
N GLY A 328 -34.33 -35.14 -11.50
CA GLY A 328 -35.66 -35.75 -11.59
C GLY A 328 -35.63 -37.29 -11.57
N GLY A 329 -34.63 -37.88 -10.91
CA GLY A 329 -34.38 -39.33 -10.91
C GLY A 329 -34.43 -39.97 -9.52
N SER A 330 -34.39 -41.30 -9.47
CA SER A 330 -34.30 -42.04 -8.21
C SER A 330 -32.87 -42.17 -7.69
N MET A 331 -32.71 -42.30 -6.37
CA MET A 331 -31.42 -42.61 -5.73
C MET A 331 -30.76 -43.89 -6.28
N ASN A 332 -31.55 -44.88 -6.67
CA ASN A 332 -31.03 -46.12 -7.26
C ASN A 332 -30.49 -45.90 -8.68
N THR A 333 -31.17 -45.07 -9.47
CA THR A 333 -30.69 -44.63 -10.79
C THR A 333 -29.36 -43.89 -10.65
N MET A 334 -29.24 -43.01 -9.64
CA MET A 334 -28.01 -42.26 -9.37
C MET A 334 -26.84 -43.16 -8.98
N LYS A 335 -27.04 -44.13 -8.08
CA LYS A 335 -26.03 -45.13 -7.73
C LYS A 335 -25.58 -45.92 -8.97
N THR A 336 -26.50 -46.24 -9.87
CA THR A 336 -26.21 -46.95 -11.13
C THR A 336 -25.36 -46.10 -12.08
N HIS A 337 -25.70 -44.82 -12.26
CA HIS A 337 -24.88 -43.89 -13.04
C HIS A 337 -23.47 -43.79 -12.49
N LEU A 338 -23.32 -43.57 -11.17
CA LEU A 338 -22.01 -43.46 -10.54
C LEU A 338 -21.17 -44.74 -10.69
N LYS A 339 -21.78 -45.91 -10.55
CA LYS A 339 -21.08 -47.19 -10.78
C LYS A 339 -20.55 -47.30 -12.21
N ARG A 340 -21.35 -46.91 -13.21
CA ARG A 340 -20.92 -46.91 -14.63
C ARG A 340 -19.80 -45.91 -14.88
N ILE A 341 -19.91 -44.70 -14.31
CA ILE A 341 -18.88 -43.66 -14.39
C ILE A 341 -17.55 -44.16 -13.81
N PHE A 342 -17.58 -44.74 -12.60
CA PHE A 342 -16.39 -45.27 -11.94
C PHE A 342 -15.67 -46.34 -12.77
N VAL A 343 -16.44 -47.23 -13.40
CA VAL A 343 -15.90 -48.23 -14.34
C VAL A 343 -15.31 -47.55 -15.58
N LYS A 344 -16.04 -46.64 -16.22
CA LYS A 344 -15.61 -45.97 -17.46
C LYS A 344 -14.35 -45.12 -17.27
N LEU A 345 -14.17 -44.53 -16.09
CA LEU A 345 -13.01 -43.71 -15.74
C LEU A 345 -11.93 -44.47 -14.96
N ALA A 346 -12.13 -45.77 -14.72
CA ALA A 346 -11.21 -46.63 -13.98
C ALA A 346 -10.84 -46.10 -12.58
N VAL A 347 -11.82 -45.56 -11.85
CA VAL A 347 -11.64 -45.06 -10.48
C VAL A 347 -12.46 -45.88 -9.47
N PRO A 348 -11.92 -46.19 -8.28
CA PRO A 348 -12.60 -47.07 -7.32
C PRO A 348 -13.61 -46.36 -6.43
N SER A 349 -13.58 -45.03 -6.36
CA SER A 349 -14.41 -44.27 -5.42
C SER A 349 -14.66 -42.84 -5.87
N ARG A 350 -15.65 -42.20 -5.25
CA ARG A 350 -15.93 -40.77 -5.43
C ARG A 350 -14.73 -39.88 -5.09
N ALA A 351 -14.01 -40.21 -4.01
CA ALA A 351 -12.82 -39.45 -3.63
C ALA A 351 -11.71 -39.56 -4.69
N LYS A 352 -11.49 -40.76 -5.25
CA LYS A 352 -10.54 -40.95 -6.34
C LYS A 352 -10.98 -40.33 -7.66
N LEU A 353 -12.29 -40.27 -7.95
CA LEU A 353 -12.82 -39.52 -9.08
C LEU A 353 -12.45 -38.02 -8.97
N ILE A 354 -12.66 -37.42 -7.80
CA ILE A 354 -12.35 -35.99 -7.57
C ILE A 354 -10.84 -35.75 -7.69
N LEU A 355 -10.02 -36.61 -7.09
CA LEU A 355 -8.56 -36.52 -7.18
C LEU A 355 -8.07 -36.62 -8.63
N LEU A 356 -8.56 -37.59 -9.39
CA LEU A 356 -8.19 -37.77 -10.80
C LEU A 356 -8.55 -36.52 -11.62
N ALA A 357 -9.72 -35.91 -11.36
CA ALA A 357 -10.08 -34.65 -12.00
C ALA A 357 -9.09 -33.52 -11.67
N GLN A 358 -8.61 -33.44 -10.42
CA GLN A 358 -7.63 -32.43 -10.02
C GLN A 358 -6.28 -32.65 -10.70
N GLU A 359 -5.79 -33.88 -10.74
CA GLU A 359 -4.52 -34.27 -11.40
C GLU A 359 -4.53 -33.88 -12.88
N LEU A 360 -5.58 -34.28 -13.62
CA LEU A 360 -5.72 -33.98 -15.05
C LEU A 360 -5.83 -32.49 -15.36
N ASN A 361 -6.43 -31.70 -14.46
CA ASN A 361 -6.51 -30.25 -14.63
C ASN A 361 -5.17 -29.55 -14.31
N ALA A 362 -4.38 -30.09 -13.39
CA ALA A 362 -3.04 -29.58 -13.08
C ALA A 362 -2.07 -29.82 -14.24
N GLU A 363 -2.11 -31.01 -14.85
CA GLU A 363 -1.32 -31.35 -16.04
C GLU A 363 -1.66 -30.48 -17.27
N ALA A 364 -2.91 -30.03 -17.39
CA ALA A 364 -3.34 -29.16 -18.48
C ALA A 364 -3.01 -27.66 -18.28
N ALA A 365 -2.57 -27.28 -17.08
CA ALA A 365 -2.25 -25.89 -16.71
C ALA A 365 -0.73 -25.60 -16.68
N GLY A 366 0.11 -26.63 -16.69
CA GLY A 366 1.55 -26.54 -16.93
C GLY A 366 1.88 -26.73 -18.41
#